data_AF-A0AAW1JX98-F1
#
_entry.id   AF-A0AAW1JX98-F1
#
_cell.length_a   1.000
_cell.length_b   1.000
_cell.length_c   1.000
_cell.angle_alpha   90.00
_cell.angle_beta   90.00
_cell.angle_gamma   90.00
#
_symmetry.space_group_name_H-M   'P 1'
#
loop_
_entity.id
_entity.type
_entity.pdbx_description
1 polymer ?
#
loop_
_entity_poly.entity_id
_entity_poly.type
_entity_poly.pdbx_seq_one_letter_code
_entity_poly.pdbx_strand_id
1 'polypeptide(L)'
;MAVVCSNKMRELARLLLELKKTSHENLELADALNPTMFDKVVECAKRIGGYNPETKTYSAPSISAHIGTSLKQASDLLIRLIMKEDSSIKCTNKEEQLKNVKRFRELVTTQWTAEISSLAFKDMNEKRWQKPVAVDRRDK
;
A
#
# COMPACT_ATOMS: atom_id res chain seq x y z
N MET A 1 18.08 9.64 25.53
CA MET A 1 18.29 9.81 24.07
C MET A 1 17.07 9.27 23.34
N ALA A 2 16.10 10.11 23.00
CA ALA A 2 15.00 9.66 22.15
C ALA A 2 15.55 9.41 20.75
N VAL A 3 15.66 8.14 20.35
CA VAL A 3 16.00 7.79 18.97
C VAL A 3 14.82 8.25 18.13
N VAL A 4 14.97 9.36 17.43
CA VAL A 4 13.95 9.85 16.50
C VAL A 4 13.93 8.88 15.32
N CYS A 5 13.10 7.85 15.39
CA CYS A 5 12.85 6.98 14.25
C CYS A 5 12.19 7.81 13.15
N SER A 6 12.82 7.82 11.96
CA SER A 6 12.27 8.49 10.78
C SER A 6 10.81 8.09 10.55
N ASN A 7 9.96 9.05 10.16
CA ASN A 7 8.55 8.79 9.85
C ASN A 7 8.39 7.63 8.85
N LYS A 8 9.32 7.51 7.89
CA LYS A 8 9.36 6.41 6.91
C LYS A 8 9.49 5.04 7.56
N MET A 9 10.39 4.90 8.55
CA MET A 9 10.56 3.63 9.27
C MET A 9 9.30 3.30 10.08
N ARG A 10 8.68 4.30 10.71
CA ARG A 10 7.43 4.11 11.46
C ARG A 10 6.27 3.69 10.55
N GLU A 11 6.14 4.32 9.38
CA GLU A 11 5.12 3.98 8.38
C GLU A 11 5.31 2.57 7.83
N LEU A 12 6.53 2.21 7.42
CA LEU A 12 6.84 0.87 6.94
C LEU A 12 6.68 -0.20 8.02
N ALA A 13 7.03 0.10 9.27
CA ALA A 13 6.79 -0.81 10.39
C ALA A 13 5.30 -1.03 10.64
N ARG A 14 4.48 0.03 10.60
CA ARG A 14 3.02 -0.09 10.71
C ARG A 14 2.44 -0.94 9.58
N LEU A 15 2.91 -0.72 8.35
CA LEU A 15 2.52 -1.52 7.20
C LEU A 15 2.87 -2.99 7.39
N LEU A 16 4.09 -3.29 7.83
CA LEU A 16 4.55 -4.66 8.05
C LEU A 16 3.74 -5.36 9.15
N LEU A 17 3.45 -4.67 10.25
CA LEU A 17 2.61 -5.20 11.32
C LEU A 17 1.19 -5.54 10.83
N GLU A 18 0.61 -4.69 9.98
CA GLU A 18 -0.73 -4.94 9.41
C GLU A 18 -0.71 -6.11 8.42
N LEU A 19 0.34 -6.22 7.61
CA LEU A 19 0.54 -7.36 6.71
C LEU A 19 0.71 -8.67 7.47
N LYS A 20 1.44 -8.67 8.58
CA LYS A 20 1.64 -9.86 9.43
C LYS A 20 0.33 -10.41 10.00
N LYS A 21 -0.61 -9.53 10.38
CA LYS A 21 -1.94 -9.94 10.84
C LYS A 21 -2.76 -10.62 9.75
N THR A 22 -2.59 -10.19 8.50
CA THR A 22 -3.43 -10.64 7.37
C THR A 22 -2.80 -11.80 6.59
N SER A 23 -1.47 -11.97 6.69
CA SER A 23 -0.73 -13.06 6.05
C SER A 23 -0.16 -14.00 7.11
N HIS A 24 1.09 -13.81 7.53
CA HIS A 24 1.77 -14.68 8.50
C HIS A 24 2.72 -13.86 9.39
N GLU A 25 2.94 -14.31 10.63
CA GLU A 25 3.68 -13.58 11.67
C GLU A 25 5.17 -13.33 11.33
N ASN A 26 5.79 -14.25 10.59
CA ASN A 26 7.20 -14.22 10.24
C ASN A 26 7.53 -13.44 8.95
N LEU A 27 6.56 -12.73 8.36
CA LEU A 27 6.78 -11.96 7.14
C LEU A 27 7.84 -10.86 7.34
N GLU A 28 8.90 -10.88 6.52
CA GLU A 28 9.88 -9.80 6.50
C GLU A 28 9.50 -8.73 5.47
N LEU A 29 10.08 -7.54 5.59
CA LEU A 29 9.84 -6.48 4.62
C LEU A 29 10.29 -6.90 3.21
N ALA A 30 11.36 -7.68 3.09
CA ALA A 30 11.82 -8.19 1.80
C ALA A 30 10.78 -9.10 1.12
N ASP A 31 10.04 -9.90 1.90
CA ASP A 31 8.97 -10.77 1.39
C ASP A 31 7.77 -9.96 0.90
N ALA A 32 7.47 -8.84 1.57
CA ALA A 32 6.40 -7.93 1.18
C ALA A 32 6.70 -7.18 -0.13
N LEU A 33 7.97 -7.03 -0.53
CA LEU A 33 8.40 -6.37 -1.77
C LEU A 33 8.33 -7.32 -2.98
N ASN A 34 7.27 -8.13 -3.04
CA ASN A 34 7.00 -9.10 -4.10
C ASN A 34 5.72 -8.70 -4.86
N PRO A 35 5.65 -8.80 -6.19
CA PRO A 35 4.46 -8.47 -6.97
C PRO A 35 3.19 -9.19 -6.50
N THR A 36 3.32 -10.44 -6.05
CA THR A 36 2.19 -11.24 -5.52
C THR A 36 1.58 -10.66 -4.24
N MET A 37 2.33 -9.83 -3.53
CA MET A 37 1.91 -9.17 -2.30
C MET A 37 1.36 -7.76 -2.55
N PHE A 38 1.44 -7.25 -3.78
CA PHE A 38 1.08 -5.86 -4.09
C PHE A 38 -0.34 -5.49 -3.68
N ASP A 39 -1.34 -6.31 -4.01
CA ASP A 39 -2.73 -6.04 -3.67
C ASP A 39 -2.96 -5.99 -2.15
N LYS A 40 -2.33 -6.92 -1.43
CA LYS A 40 -2.37 -6.96 0.05
C LYS A 40 -1.70 -5.75 0.66
N VAL A 41 -0.56 -5.32 0.11
CA VAL A 41 0.16 -4.12 0.55
C VAL A 41 -0.69 -2.88 0.35
N VAL A 42 -1.36 -2.76 -0.79
CA VAL A 42 -2.29 -1.66 -1.10
C VAL A 42 -3.45 -1.65 -0.09
N GLU A 43 -4.06 -2.80 0.19
CA GLU A 43 -5.15 -2.91 1.16
C GLU A 43 -4.72 -2.49 2.56
N CYS A 44 -3.56 -2.98 3.03
CA CYS A 44 -3.01 -2.61 4.33
C CYS A 44 -2.69 -1.11 4.40
N ALA A 45 -2.13 -0.54 3.34
CA ALA A 45 -1.85 0.89 3.26
C ALA A 45 -3.13 1.72 3.33
N LYS A 46 -4.23 1.26 2.70
CA LYS A 46 -5.54 1.90 2.80
C LYS A 46 -6.07 1.90 4.23
N ARG A 47 -6.00 0.76 4.93
CA ARG A 47 -6.40 0.66 6.35
C ARG A 47 -5.60 1.63 7.23
N ILE A 48 -4.28 1.71 7.01
CA ILE A 48 -3.39 2.62 7.77
C ILE A 48 -3.68 4.09 7.46
N GLY A 49 -4.02 4.42 6.22
CA GLY A 49 -4.48 5.76 5.83
C GLY A 49 -5.87 6.12 6.35
N GLY A 50 -6.52 5.23 7.12
CA GLY A 50 -7.87 5.40 7.64
C GLY A 50 -8.90 5.44 6.53
N TYR A 51 -8.73 4.62 5.49
CA TYR A 51 -9.73 4.46 4.44
C TYR A 51 -10.98 3.82 5.04
N ASN A 52 -12.08 4.56 5.02
CA ASN A 52 -13.38 4.04 5.42
C ASN A 52 -14.12 3.55 4.16
N PRO A 53 -14.44 2.24 4.04
CA PRO A 53 -15.11 1.69 2.87
C PRO A 53 -16.57 2.17 2.70
N GLU A 54 -17.23 2.63 3.78
CA GLU A 54 -18.61 3.15 3.74
C GLU A 54 -18.67 4.58 3.23
N THR A 55 -17.76 5.44 3.71
CA THR A 55 -17.71 6.85 3.28
C THR A 55 -16.79 7.08 2.08
N LYS A 56 -15.94 6.10 1.76
CA LYS A 56 -14.85 6.12 0.75
C LYS A 56 -13.92 7.33 0.91
N THR A 57 -13.74 7.77 2.15
CA THR A 57 -12.84 8.85 2.54
C THR A 57 -11.62 8.30 3.25
N TYR A 58 -10.51 9.02 3.14
CA TYR A 58 -9.32 8.77 3.94
C TYR A 58 -9.28 9.75 5.10
N SER A 59 -9.04 9.26 6.32
CA SER A 59 -8.73 10.13 7.45
C SER A 59 -7.40 10.88 7.26
N ALA A 60 -6.44 10.28 6.56
CA ALA A 60 -5.13 10.88 6.29
C ALA A 60 -4.54 10.37 4.95
N PRO A 61 -4.97 10.90 3.80
CA PRO A 61 -4.53 10.45 2.48
C PRO A 61 -3.02 10.64 2.25
N SER A 62 -2.39 11.59 2.96
CA SER A 62 -0.94 11.80 2.95
C SER A 62 -0.17 10.55 3.41
N ILE A 63 -0.67 9.81 4.39
CA ILE A 63 -0.02 8.61 4.92
C ILE A 63 0.08 7.53 3.83
N SER A 64 -1.00 7.29 3.09
CA SER A 64 -1.02 6.33 1.97
C SER A 64 -0.04 6.72 0.85
N ALA A 65 0.11 8.03 0.57
CA ALA A 65 1.10 8.52 -0.39
C ALA A 65 2.55 8.37 0.10
N HIS A 66 2.80 8.64 1.39
CA HIS A 66 4.12 8.45 2.01
C HIS A 66 4.53 6.98 2.03
N ILE A 67 3.60 6.06 2.29
CA ILE A 67 3.86 4.61 2.23
C ILE A 67 4.35 4.20 0.84
N GLY A 68 3.69 4.62 -0.24
CA GLY A 68 4.13 4.31 -1.60
C GLY A 68 5.54 4.83 -1.90
N THR A 69 5.86 6.04 -1.42
CA THR A 69 7.20 6.61 -1.56
C THR A 69 8.25 5.81 -0.79
N SER A 70 7.93 5.43 0.44
CA SER A 70 8.80 4.61 1.30
C SER A 70 9.01 3.20 0.73
N LEU A 71 7.99 2.59 0.12
CA LEU A 71 8.09 1.30 -0.56
C LEU A 71 9.00 1.33 -1.78
N LYS A 72 8.95 2.39 -2.60
CA LYS A 72 9.91 2.58 -3.71
C LYS A 72 11.34 2.63 -3.20
N GLN A 73 11.59 3.42 -2.15
CA GLN A 73 12.91 3.55 -1.54
C GLN A 73 13.42 2.23 -0.94
N ALA A 74 12.53 1.47 -0.28
CA ALA A 74 12.86 0.14 0.23
C ALA A 74 13.18 -0.85 -0.90
N SER A 75 12.42 -0.81 -2.00
CA SER A 75 12.67 -1.63 -3.19
C SER A 75 14.03 -1.29 -3.83
N ASP A 76 14.35 -0.01 -3.98
CA ASP A 76 15.64 0.46 -4.50
C ASP A 76 16.81 0.05 -3.60
N LEU A 77 16.61 0.06 -2.28
CA LEU A 77 17.62 -0.42 -1.33
C LEU A 77 17.82 -1.93 -1.46
N LEU A 78 16.74 -2.71 -1.46
CA LEU A 78 16.82 -4.17 -1.59
C LEU A 78 17.46 -4.61 -2.90
N ILE A 79 17.11 -3.97 -4.02
CA ILE A 79 17.77 -4.17 -5.32
C ILE A 79 19.28 -3.96 -5.20
N ARG A 80 19.71 -2.84 -4.59
CA ARG A 80 21.14 -2.53 -4.41
C ARG A 80 21.84 -3.55 -3.52
N LEU A 81 21.20 -4.01 -2.45
CA LEU A 81 21.77 -5.02 -1.55
C LEU A 81 21.92 -6.38 -2.25
N ILE A 82 20.92 -6.80 -3.04
CA ILE A 82 20.99 -8.04 -3.85
C ILE A 82 22.14 -7.94 -4.87
N MET A 83 22.23 -6.82 -5.59
CA MET A 83 23.29 -6.59 -6.60
C MET A 83 24.70 -6.52 -6.00
N LYS A 84 24.82 -6.06 -4.74
CA LYS A 84 26.09 -6.04 -4.01
C LYS A 84 26.44 -7.36 -3.32
N GLU A 85 25.56 -8.35 -3.44
CA GLU A 85 25.71 -9.64 -2.76
C GLU A 85 25.89 -9.52 -1.24
N ASP A 86 25.18 -8.57 -0.63
CA ASP A 86 25.27 -8.32 0.80
C ASP A 86 24.84 -9.55 1.61
N SER A 87 25.66 -9.97 2.58
CA SER A 87 25.43 -11.15 3.41
C SER A 87 24.19 -11.04 4.29
N SER A 88 23.65 -9.84 4.46
CA SER A 88 22.41 -9.58 5.19
C SER A 88 21.17 -10.06 4.46
N ILE A 89 21.23 -10.24 3.13
CA ILE A 89 20.10 -10.69 2.32
C ILE A 89 20.16 -12.20 2.14
N LYS A 90 19.27 -12.90 2.85
CA LYS A 90 19.08 -14.34 2.66
C LYS A 90 18.26 -14.55 1.39
N CYS A 91 18.88 -15.15 0.37
CA CYS A 91 18.13 -15.57 -0.80
C CYS A 91 18.65 -16.84 -1.46
N THR A 92 17.73 -17.73 -1.79
CA THR A 92 18.00 -18.97 -2.53
C THR A 92 18.25 -18.69 -4.01
N ASN A 93 17.49 -17.75 -4.60
CA ASN A 93 17.60 -17.37 -6.02
C ASN A 93 17.64 -15.84 -6.18
N LYS A 94 18.86 -15.29 -6.24
CA LYS A 94 19.11 -13.85 -6.34
C LYS A 94 18.48 -13.23 -7.60
N GLU A 95 18.58 -13.92 -8.74
CA GLU A 95 18.07 -13.46 -10.04
C GLU A 95 16.54 -13.28 -10.00
N GLU A 96 15.85 -14.28 -9.46
CA GLU A 96 14.40 -14.26 -9.31
C GLU A 96 13.94 -13.21 -8.30
N GLN A 97 14.61 -13.11 -7.14
CA GLN A 97 14.29 -12.08 -6.15
C GLN A 97 14.47 -10.68 -6.74
N LEU A 98 15.58 -10.43 -7.45
CA LEU A 98 15.85 -9.16 -8.10
C LEU A 98 14.76 -8.81 -9.12
N LYS A 99 14.35 -9.78 -9.94
CA LYS A 99 13.26 -9.62 -10.92
C LYS A 99 11.93 -9.29 -10.23
N ASN A 100 11.61 -9.99 -9.14
CA ASN A 100 10.38 -9.76 -8.38
C ASN A 100 10.37 -8.36 -7.76
N VAL A 101 11.43 -7.94 -7.08
CA VAL A 101 11.50 -6.61 -6.46
C VAL A 101 11.44 -5.50 -7.51
N LYS A 102 12.06 -5.68 -8.68
CA LYS A 102 11.95 -4.72 -9.80
C LYS A 102 10.51 -4.59 -10.30
N ARG A 103 9.81 -5.72 -10.50
CA ARG A 103 8.39 -5.72 -10.90
C ARG A 103 7.50 -5.08 -9.84
N PHE A 104 7.74 -5.36 -8.57
CA PHE A 104 6.99 -4.74 -7.47
C PHE A 104 7.18 -3.22 -7.45
N ARG A 105 8.43 -2.75 -7.59
CA ARG A 105 8.75 -1.33 -7.69
C ARG A 105 8.04 -0.65 -8.87
N GLU A 106 7.96 -1.34 -10.00
CA GLU A 106 7.23 -0.86 -11.18
C GLU A 106 5.74 -0.70 -10.87
N LEU A 107 5.09 -1.72 -10.27
CA LEU A 107 3.70 -1.64 -9.84
C LEU A 107 3.45 -0.46 -8.87
N VAL A 108 4.32 -0.27 -7.89
CA VAL A 108 4.23 0.88 -6.96
C VAL A 108 4.42 2.21 -7.71
N THR A 109 5.11 2.22 -8.84
CA THR A 109 5.34 3.44 -9.63
C THR A 109 4.17 3.77 -10.54
N THR A 110 3.63 2.78 -11.23
CA THR A 110 2.60 2.96 -12.26
C THR A 110 1.20 2.94 -11.65
N GLN A 111 0.95 2.05 -10.70
CA GLN A 111 -0.40 1.71 -10.25
C GLN A 111 -0.73 2.23 -8.85
N TRP A 112 0.26 2.58 -8.01
CA TRP A 112 -0.01 3.05 -6.64
C TRP A 112 -0.99 4.23 -6.56
N THR A 113 -0.74 5.29 -7.33
CA THR A 113 -1.62 6.46 -7.35
C THR A 113 -3.01 6.09 -7.84
N ALA A 114 -3.11 5.20 -8.84
CA ALA A 114 -4.41 4.71 -9.31
C ALA A 114 -5.11 3.90 -8.22
N GLU A 115 -4.44 3.02 -7.48
CA GLU A 115 -5.07 2.22 -6.43
C GLU A 115 -5.53 3.03 -5.22
N ILE A 116 -4.76 4.07 -4.88
CA ILE A 116 -5.10 4.97 -3.78
C ILE A 116 -6.17 5.98 -4.21
N SER A 117 -6.14 6.50 -5.45
CA SER A 117 -7.07 7.53 -5.96
C SER A 117 -8.31 7.01 -6.72
N SER A 118 -8.23 5.88 -7.44
CA SER A 118 -9.33 5.33 -8.27
C SER A 118 -10.51 4.83 -7.42
N LEU A 119 -10.27 4.38 -6.18
CA LEU A 119 -11.36 4.12 -5.24
C LEU A 119 -12.03 5.40 -4.73
N ALA A 120 -11.36 6.56 -4.78
CA ALA A 120 -12.01 7.85 -4.54
C ALA A 120 -12.90 8.27 -5.72
N PHE A 121 -12.54 7.92 -6.97
CA PHE A 121 -13.30 8.28 -8.18
C PHE A 121 -14.42 7.31 -8.56
N LYS A 122 -14.29 5.99 -8.35
CA LYS A 122 -15.38 5.03 -8.57
C LYS A 122 -16.61 5.35 -7.69
N ASP A 123 -16.40 5.97 -6.52
CA ASP A 123 -17.48 6.38 -5.63
C ASP A 123 -18.21 7.67 -6.04
N MET A 124 -17.47 8.65 -6.54
CA MET A 124 -18.06 9.91 -7.00
C MET A 124 -19.11 9.68 -8.08
N ASN A 125 -18.94 8.64 -8.90
CA ASN A 125 -19.93 8.26 -9.90
C ASN A 125 -21.10 7.50 -9.26
N GLU A 126 -20.87 6.53 -8.37
CA GLU A 126 -21.94 5.78 -7.69
C GLU A 126 -22.87 6.68 -6.83
N LYS A 127 -22.32 7.66 -6.12
CA LYS A 127 -23.13 8.63 -5.33
C LYS A 127 -23.92 9.62 -6.19
N ARG A 128 -23.51 9.89 -7.43
CA ARG A 128 -24.31 10.67 -8.40
C ARG A 128 -25.44 9.87 -9.04
N TRP A 129 -25.43 8.54 -8.92
CA TRP A 129 -26.44 7.63 -9.48
C TRP A 129 -27.53 7.19 -8.51
N GLN A 130 -27.46 7.57 -7.22
CA GLN A 130 -28.63 7.50 -6.34
C GLN A 130 -29.62 8.60 -6.74
N LYS A 131 -30.54 8.19 -7.63
CA LYS A 131 -31.59 8.99 -8.28
C LYS A 131 -32.44 9.83 -7.30
N PRO A 132 -33.10 10.90 -7.82
CA PRO A 132 -33.75 11.93 -7.02
C PRO A 132 -34.91 11.35 -6.21
N VAL A 133 -35.09 11.89 -5.00
CA VAL A 133 -36.26 11.67 -4.15
C VAL A 133 -37.53 11.88 -4.99
N ALA A 134 -38.25 10.79 -5.25
CA ALA A 134 -39.61 10.88 -5.74
C ALA A 134 -40.47 11.46 -4.60
N VAL A 135 -40.79 12.74 -4.69
CA VAL A 135 -41.82 13.35 -3.86
C VAL A 135 -43.15 12.74 -4.28
N ASP A 136 -43.66 11.78 -3.50
CA ASP A 136 -45.01 11.26 -3.66
C ASP A 136 -46.00 12.38 -3.33
N ARG A 137 -46.59 12.95 -4.37
CA ARG A 137 -47.77 13.81 -4.23
C ARG A 137 -48.99 12.90 -4.14
N ARG A 138 -49.46 12.65 -2.93
CA ARG A 138 -50.87 12.33 -2.65
C ARG A 138 -51.16 12.60 -1.19
N ASP A 139 -51.72 13.79 -0.94
CA ASP A 139 -52.62 14.05 0.19
C ASP A 139 -53.38 15.35 -0.10
N LYS A 140 -54.51 15.21 -0.81
CA LYS A 140 -55.83 15.81 -0.52
C LYS A 140 -56.81 15.59 -1.66
#